data_AF-A0A5S4FT47-F1
#
_entry.id   AF-A0A5S4FT47-F1
#
_cell.length_a   1.000
_cell.length_b   1.000
_cell.length_c   1.000
_cell.angle_alpha   90.00
_cell.angle_beta   90.00
_cell.angle_gamma   90.00
#
_symmetry.space_group_name_H-M   'P 1'
#
loop_
_entity.id
_entity.type
_entity.pdbx_description
1 polymer ?
#
loop_
_entity_poly.entity_id
_entity_poly.type
_entity_poly.pdbx_seq_one_letter_code
_entity_poly.pdbx_strand_id
1 'polypeptide(L)'
;MSRHVVQIPYSHVHPGLILDAPADAPDFLVLFGDDSESRAQLMRDDTGRPVLRMGGYMTAQGTVIDERVWTVREAARHGDRVRLRLGHSLP
;
A
#
# COMPACT_ATOMS: atom_id res chain seq x y z
N MET A 1 11.33 0.20 16.88
CA MET A 1 10.84 -0.09 15.51
C MET A 1 10.24 1.20 14.98
N SER A 2 10.86 1.83 13.99
CA SER A 2 10.36 3.07 13.39
C SER A 2 9.11 2.73 12.56
N ARG A 3 7.96 3.29 12.92
CA ARG A 3 6.71 3.10 12.17
C ARG A 3 6.80 4.01 10.93
N HIS A 4 7.12 3.45 9.77
CA HIS A 4 7.08 4.20 8.52
C HIS A 4 5.62 4.49 8.18
N VAL A 5 5.31 5.75 7.86
CA VAL A 5 3.97 6.19 7.46
C VAL A 5 4.03 6.71 6.03
N VAL A 6 3.14 6.20 5.19
CA VAL A 6 2.94 6.61 3.80
C VAL A 6 1.58 7.30 3.72
N GLN A 7 1.58 8.59 3.38
CA GLN A 7 0.34 9.34 3.22
C GLN A 7 -0.15 9.24 1.78
N ILE A 8 -1.45 9.01 1.60
CA ILE A 8 -2.10 9.12 0.30
C ILE A 8 -3.34 10.02 0.41
N PRO A 9 -3.68 10.81 -0.62
CA PRO A 9 -4.76 11.80 -0.54
C PRO A 9 -6.16 11.20 -0.73
N TYR A 10 -6.28 9.87 -0.81
CA TYR A 10 -7.51 9.15 -1.07
C TYR A 10 -7.95 8.39 0.18
N SER A 11 -9.23 8.04 0.28
CA SER A 11 -9.77 7.11 1.29
C SER A 11 -9.70 5.64 0.85
N HIS A 12 -9.30 5.38 -0.40
CA HIS A 12 -9.30 4.05 -0.98
C HIS A 12 -8.05 3.78 -1.82
N VAL A 13 -7.63 2.52 -1.80
CA VAL A 13 -6.66 2.02 -2.76
C VAL A 13 -7.38 1.70 -4.07
N HIS A 14 -6.78 2.08 -5.19
CA HIS A 14 -7.33 1.85 -6.52
C HIS A 14 -6.22 1.55 -7.54
N PRO A 15 -6.55 0.95 -8.70
CA PRO A 15 -5.57 0.74 -9.75
C PRO A 15 -4.97 2.07 -10.23
N GLY A 16 -3.67 2.08 -10.47
CA GLY A 16 -2.91 3.27 -10.87
C GLY A 16 -2.46 4.17 -9.72
N LEU A 17 -2.91 3.92 -8.48
CA LEU A 17 -2.41 4.64 -7.31
C LEU A 17 -0.88 4.54 -7.23
N ILE A 18 -0.24 5.67 -6.95
CA ILE A 18 1.21 5.74 -6.73
C ILE A 18 1.46 5.90 -5.23
N LEU A 19 2.24 4.99 -4.66
CA LEU A 19 2.72 5.04 -3.28
C LEU A 19 4.21 5.29 -3.30
N ASP A 20 4.66 6.13 -2.38
CA ASP A 20 6.07 6.26 -2.07
C ASP A 20 6.32 5.55 -0.73
N ALA A 21 6.92 4.38 -0.79
CA ALA A 21 7.11 3.48 0.36
C ALA A 21 8.59 3.42 0.77
N PRO A 22 8.91 3.10 2.03
CA PRO A 22 10.29 2.81 2.41
C PRO A 22 10.85 1.62 1.62
N ALA A 23 12.04 1.75 1.04
CA ALA A 23 12.64 0.70 0.21
C ALA A 23 13.10 -0.50 1.04
N ASP A 24 13.53 -0.27 2.28
CA ASP A 24 14.15 -1.28 3.15
C ASP A 24 13.25 -1.70 4.32
N ALA A 25 11.96 -1.31 4.30
CA ALA A 25 10.96 -1.76 5.27
C ALA A 25 9.77 -2.39 4.53
N PRO A 26 9.56 -3.71 4.67
CA PRO A 26 8.46 -4.39 3.99
C PRO A 26 7.11 -4.00 4.60
N ASP A 27 7.07 -3.61 5.87
CA ASP A 27 5.85 -3.21 6.58
C ASP A 27 5.83 -1.71 6.86
N PHE A 28 4.71 -1.07 6.56
CA PHE A 28 4.48 0.34 6.83
C PHE A 28 2.99 0.62 7.06
N LEU A 29 2.67 1.80 7.57
CA LEU A 29 1.29 2.28 7.56
C LEU A 29 0.99 3.07 6.31
N VAL A 30 -0.25 2.95 5.86
CA VAL A 30 -0.87 3.94 4.99
C VAL A 30 -1.82 4.77 5.82
N LEU A 31 -1.60 6.09 5.81
CA LEU A 31 -2.55 7.09 6.31
C LEU A 31 -3.31 7.64 5.10
N PHE A 32 -4.61 7.42 5.07
CA PHE A 32 -5.50 7.86 4.01
C PHE A 32 -5.90 9.33 4.22
N GLY A 33 -6.41 9.97 3.16
CA GLY A 33 -6.80 11.39 3.19
C GLY A 33 -8.04 11.69 4.05
N ASP A 34 -8.73 10.65 4.52
CA ASP A 34 -9.83 10.72 5.48
C ASP A 34 -9.41 10.35 6.91
N ASP A 35 -8.11 10.39 7.20
CA ASP A 35 -7.49 10.04 8.49
C ASP A 35 -7.66 8.57 8.92
N SER A 36 -8.22 7.71 8.05
CA SER A 36 -8.19 6.27 8.29
C SER A 36 -6.77 5.72 8.12
N GLU A 37 -6.46 4.64 8.82
CA GLU A 37 -5.16 3.97 8.75
C GLU A 37 -5.31 2.50 8.35
N SER A 38 -4.38 2.01 7.55
CA SER A 38 -4.21 0.58 7.31
C SER A 38 -2.74 0.18 7.37
N ARG A 39 -2.49 -1.07 7.79
CA ARG A 39 -1.16 -1.67 7.65
C ARG A 39 -0.99 -2.16 6.23
N ALA A 40 0.17 -1.88 5.65
CA ALA A 40 0.55 -2.32 4.33
C ALA A 40 1.83 -3.16 4.42
N GLN A 41 1.90 -4.20 3.60
CA GLN A 41 3.06 -5.06 3.49
C GLN A 41 3.42 -5.23 2.01
N LEU A 42 4.64 -4.81 1.64
CA LEU A 42 5.22 -5.07 0.34
C LEU A 42 5.87 -6.46 0.35
N MET A 43 5.32 -7.37 -0.46
CA MET A 43 5.71 -8.77 -0.55
C MET A 43 6.14 -9.12 -1.97
N ARG A 44 6.57 -10.36 -2.16
CA ARG A 44 6.71 -10.99 -3.48
C ARG A 44 5.76 -12.18 -3.56
N ASP A 45 5.12 -12.34 -4.71
CA ASP A 45 4.36 -13.55 -5.01
C ASP A 45 5.28 -14.75 -5.34
N ASP A 46 4.69 -15.91 -5.62
CA ASP A 46 5.41 -17.15 -5.94
C ASP A 46 6.25 -17.05 -7.23
N THR A 47 5.98 -16.06 -8.08
CA THR A 47 6.76 -15.75 -9.29
C THR A 47 7.85 -14.71 -9.04
N GLY A 48 8.00 -14.26 -7.78
CA GLY A 48 8.96 -13.24 -7.38
C GLY A 48 8.51 -11.81 -7.69
N ARG A 49 7.29 -11.59 -8.21
CA ARG A 49 6.80 -10.26 -8.57
C ARG A 49 6.32 -9.51 -7.32
N PRO A 50 6.57 -8.19 -7.23
CA PRO A 50 6.11 -7.41 -6.09
C PRO A 50 4.58 -7.33 -6.04
N VAL A 51 4.03 -7.50 -4.85
CA VAL A 51 2.61 -7.30 -4.53
C VAL A 51 2.48 -6.51 -3.24
N LEU A 52 1.43 -5.72 -3.11
CA LEU A 52 1.13 -4.96 -1.90
C LEU A 52 -0.09 -5.56 -1.21
N ARG A 53 0.09 -6.12 -0.02
CA ARG A 53 -1.01 -6.51 0.85
C ARG A 53 -1.43 -5.30 1.68
N MET A 54 -2.70 -4.93 1.58
CA MET A 54 -3.32 -3.87 2.38
C MET A 54 -4.26 -4.52 3.38
N GLY A 55 -4.00 -4.34 4.67
CA GLY A 55 -4.88 -4.79 5.75
C GLY A 55 -6.27 -4.15 5.64
N GLY A 56 -7.26 -4.81 6.22
CA GLY A 56 -8.60 -4.24 6.31
C GLY A 56 -8.62 -2.94 7.13
N TYR A 57 -9.50 -2.02 6.79
CA TYR A 57 -9.66 -0.73 7.46
C TYR A 57 -11.08 -0.21 7.33
N MET A 58 -11.43 0.76 8.18
CA MET A 58 -12.71 1.46 8.13
C MET A 58 -12.45 2.90 7.75
N THR A 59 -13.14 3.39 6.73
CA THR A 59 -13.08 4.81 6.33
C THR A 59 -13.73 5.68 7.41
N ALA A 60 -13.47 6.99 7.38
CA ALA A 60 -14.13 7.92 8.31
C ALA A 60 -15.67 7.94 8.16
N GLN A 61 -16.20 7.48 7.03
CA GLN A 61 -17.65 7.37 6.78
C GLN A 61 -18.24 6.03 7.25
N GLY A 62 -17.45 5.16 7.88
CA GLY A 62 -17.89 3.87 8.38
C GLY A 62 -17.92 2.75 7.33
N THR A 63 -17.36 2.98 6.13
CA THR A 63 -17.24 1.92 5.11
C THR A 63 -16.12 0.96 5.53
N VAL A 64 -16.47 -0.31 5.73
CA VAL A 64 -15.49 -1.37 5.98
C VAL A 64 -14.90 -1.83 4.65
N ILE A 65 -13.59 -1.80 4.57
CA ILE A 65 -12.80 -2.33 3.46
C ILE A 65 -12.04 -3.55 3.99
N ASP A 66 -12.36 -4.71 3.44
CA ASP A 66 -11.63 -5.93 3.76
C ASP A 66 -10.19 -5.87 3.28
N GLU A 67 -9.35 -6.71 3.90
CA GLU A 67 -7.98 -6.91 3.45
C GLU A 67 -7.94 -7.25 1.96
N ARG A 68 -6.99 -6.67 1.23
CA ARG A 68 -6.84 -6.92 -0.19
C ARG A 68 -5.39 -6.89 -0.63
N VAL A 69 -5.04 -7.81 -1.54
CA VAL A 69 -3.72 -7.82 -2.19
C VAL A 69 -3.81 -7.10 -3.53
N TRP A 70 -2.81 -6.28 -3.84
CA TRP A 70 -2.73 -5.48 -5.05
C TRP A 70 -1.48 -5.86 -5.83
N THR A 71 -1.62 -6.05 -7.14
CA THR A 71 -0.45 -6.18 -8.03
C THR A 71 0.35 -4.88 -8.07
N VAL A 72 1.66 -4.96 -8.21
CA VAL A 72 2.52 -3.79 -8.46
C VAL A 72 2.94 -3.82 -9.93
N ARG A 73 2.54 -2.79 -10.69
CA ARG A 73 2.87 -2.69 -12.12
C ARG A 73 4.25 -2.10 -12.36
N GLU A 74 4.64 -1.14 -11.53
CA GLU A 74 5.94 -0.48 -11.62
C GLU A 74 6.50 -0.29 -10.20
N ALA A 75 7.80 -0.55 -10.05
CA ALA A 75 8.53 -0.31 -8.82
C ALA A 75 9.87 0.36 -9.16
N ALA A 76 10.04 1.63 -8.77
CA ALA A 76 11.25 2.40 -9.03
C ALA A 76 11.90 2.81 -7.71
N ARG A 77 13.12 2.33 -7.46
CA ARG A 77 13.88 2.68 -6.26
C ARG A 77 14.58 4.02 -6.43
N HIS A 78 14.45 4.87 -5.42
CA HIS A 78 15.11 6.16 -5.31
C HIS A 78 15.68 6.30 -3.90
N GLY A 79 16.94 5.90 -3.71
CA GLY A 79 17.59 5.89 -2.39
C GLY A 79 16.91 4.92 -1.41
N ASP A 80 16.44 5.46 -0.30
CA ASP A 80 15.72 4.78 0.79
C ASP A 80 14.21 4.65 0.52
N ARG A 81 13.75 5.06 -0.66
CA ARG A 81 12.35 5.04 -1.07
C ARG A 81 12.13 4.18 -2.30
N VAL A 82 10.94 3.60 -2.40
CA VAL A 82 10.47 2.89 -3.60
C VAL A 82 9.12 3.45 -3.99
N ARG A 83 9.06 3.97 -5.22
CA ARG A 83 7.82 4.41 -5.84
C ARG A 83 7.14 3.21 -6.48
N LEU A 84 5.94 2.89 -6.00
CA LEU A 84 5.11 1.77 -6.45
C LEU A 84 3.92 2.32 -7.21
N ARG A 85 3.67 1.81 -8.43
CA ARG A 85 2.39 2.01 -9.13
C ARG A 85 1.57 0.74 -9.00
N LEU A 86 0.40 0.84 -8.38
CA LEU A 86 -0.49 -0.29 -8.18
C LEU A 86 -1.25 -0.67 -9.47
N GLY A 87 -1.50 -1.96 -9.62
CA GLY A 87 -2.37 -2.52 -10.62
C GLY A 87 -3.73 -2.92 -10.05
N HIS A 88 -4.26 -4.05 -10.51
CA HIS A 88 -5.53 -4.57 -10.02
C HIS A 88 -5.35 -5.25 -8.67
N SER A 89 -6.43 -5.27 -7.88
CA SER A 89 -6.52 -6.16 -6.75
C SER A 89 -6.67 -7.61 -7.18
N LEU A 90 -6.07 -8.51 -6.41
CA LEU A 90 -6.25 -9.94 -6.55
C LEU A 90 -7.54 -10.38 -5.84
N PRO A 91 -8.19 -11.47 -6.30
CA PRO A 91 -9.33 -12.10 -5.62
C PRO A 91 -8.99 -12.59 -4.22
#